data_AF-A0A2A4SSW2-F1
#
_entry.id   AF-A0A2A4SSW2-F1
#
_cell.length_a   1.000
_cell.length_b   1.000
_cell.length_c   1.000
_cell.angle_alpha   90.00
_cell.angle_beta   90.00
_cell.angle_gamma   90.00
#
_symmetry.space_group_name_H-M   'P 1'
#
loop_
_entity.id
_entity.type
_entity.pdbx_description
1 polymer ?
#
loop_
_entity_poly.entity_id
_entity_poly.type
_entity_poly.pdbx_seq_one_letter_code
_entity_poly.pdbx_strand_id
1 'polypeptide(L)'
;MSMPRVMFVFTILFIWNTEYLFKPNIKELFSYQNGLNRLKVFYKYYGKVFLTFYLVLLTNSAIQTNYEQSFPAPEIKIISSANIETSDTEYILQLTGNNIDEIYVNKKPAELGSDSTYVSRLALDHPTTNIVVQAKNKYKEITKEFIVNRQATEEEKVLISEQKKKEDEKQRIYEEVLKEAAKRKKIKEENEMRQEKIKKNFSPWDGSHIKLTKRIIESMNDPDSYEHVRTSFRDAGEHLIVTTVFRGRNGFGGMILNTVKAKMSLEGDILEIFE
;
A
#
# COMPACT_ATOMS: atom_id res chain seq x y z
N MET A 1 -23.14 11.90 -13.35
CA MET A 1 -23.12 12.89 -14.45
C MET A 1 -23.53 12.16 -15.73
N SER A 2 -24.83 12.11 -16.03
CA SER A 2 -25.33 11.45 -17.25
C SER A 2 -25.07 12.36 -18.44
N MET A 3 -24.38 11.89 -19.48
CA MET A 3 -24.35 12.62 -20.74
C MET A 3 -25.80 12.86 -21.21
N PRO A 4 -26.17 14.10 -21.58
CA PRO A 4 -27.51 14.35 -22.10
C PRO A 4 -27.72 13.49 -23.35
N ARG A 5 -28.84 12.75 -23.40
CA ARG A 5 -29.19 11.76 -24.45
C ARG A 5 -29.00 12.29 -25.88
N VAL A 6 -29.07 13.60 -26.07
CA VAL A 6 -28.82 14.29 -27.34
C VAL A 6 -27.38 14.10 -27.85
N MET A 7 -26.37 14.18 -26.98
CA MET A 7 -24.96 13.98 -27.37
C MET A 7 -24.69 12.55 -27.86
N PHE A 8 -25.32 11.54 -27.26
CA PHE A 8 -25.13 10.14 -27.65
C PHE A 8 -25.67 9.86 -29.06
N VAL A 9 -26.83 10.43 -29.39
CA VAL A 9 -27.44 10.30 -30.73
C VAL A 9 -26.60 11.00 -31.81
N PHE A 10 -26.05 12.18 -31.53
CA PHE A 10 -25.16 12.87 -32.47
C PHE A 10 -23.84 12.15 -32.69
N THR A 11 -23.28 11.50 -31.66
CA THR A 11 -22.02 10.74 -31.81
C THR A 11 -22.22 9.49 -32.67
N ILE A 12 -23.35 8.79 -32.50
CA ILE A 12 -23.70 7.62 -33.31
C ILE A 12 -23.94 8.02 -34.77
N LEU A 13 -24.70 9.10 -35.02
CA LEU A 13 -24.91 9.62 -36.37
C LEU A 13 -23.61 10.07 -37.04
N PHE A 14 -22.67 10.64 -36.28
CA PHE A 14 -21.36 11.03 -36.80
C PHE A 14 -20.53 9.80 -37.21
N ILE A 15 -20.50 8.75 -36.38
CA ILE A 15 -19.77 7.50 -36.68
C ILE A 15 -20.40 6.77 -37.89
N TRP A 16 -21.72 6.75 -37.99
CA TRP A 16 -22.41 6.10 -39.10
C TRP A 16 -22.22 6.85 -40.43
N ASN A 17 -22.12 8.17 -40.39
CA ASN A 17 -21.91 8.99 -41.58
C ASN A 17 -20.43 9.03 -42.02
N THR A 18 -19.47 8.88 -41.10
CA THR A 18 -18.05 8.74 -41.47
C THR A 18 -17.77 7.40 -42.15
N GLU A 19 -18.40 6.30 -41.75
CA GLU A 19 -18.24 5.00 -42.44
C GLU A 19 -18.69 5.04 -43.91
N TYR A 20 -19.73 5.82 -44.23
CA TYR A 20 -20.23 5.95 -45.61
C TYR A 20 -19.40 6.91 -46.46
N LEU A 21 -18.77 7.92 -45.85
CA LEU A 21 -17.93 8.91 -46.56
C LEU A 21 -16.46 8.46 -46.71
N PHE A 22 -16.01 7.46 -45.96
CA PHE A 22 -14.62 6.99 -45.94
C PHE A 22 -14.37 5.66 -46.68
N LYS A 23 -15.05 5.41 -47.80
CA LYS A 23 -14.56 4.48 -48.84
C LYS A 23 -14.01 5.21 -50.07
N PRO A 24 -13.02 6.11 -49.97
CA PRO A 24 -12.25 6.47 -51.16
C PRO A 24 -11.44 5.23 -51.57
N ASN A 25 -11.48 4.89 -52.85
CA ASN A 25 -10.61 3.88 -53.43
C ASN A 25 -9.17 4.35 -53.23
N ILE A 26 -8.48 3.85 -52.20
CA ILE A 26 -7.17 4.33 -51.72
C ILE A 26 -6.13 4.38 -52.87
N LYS A 27 -6.34 3.58 -53.92
CA LYS A 27 -5.51 3.57 -55.13
C LYS A 27 -5.49 4.90 -55.90
N GLU A 28 -6.52 5.75 -55.84
CA GLU A 28 -6.53 7.05 -56.53
C GLU A 28 -5.79 8.16 -55.77
N LEU A 29 -5.65 8.06 -54.45
CA LEU A 29 -4.95 9.07 -53.65
C LEU A 29 -3.43 9.05 -53.83
N PHE A 30 -2.87 7.91 -54.27
CA PHE A 30 -1.43 7.74 -54.47
C PHE A 30 -0.96 8.01 -55.90
N SER A 31 -1.85 8.16 -56.90
CA SER A 31 -1.46 8.32 -58.31
C SER A 31 -1.22 9.77 -58.76
N TYR A 32 -1.55 10.78 -57.94
CA TYR A 32 -1.38 12.19 -58.33
C TYR A 32 -0.01 12.75 -57.90
N GLN A 33 0.81 13.14 -58.88
CA GLN A 33 2.15 13.74 -58.72
C GLN A 33 2.18 15.23 -58.32
N ASN A 34 1.05 15.94 -58.22
CA ASN A 34 1.03 17.37 -57.91
C ASN A 34 0.46 17.67 -56.51
N GLY A 35 1.31 18.08 -55.57
CA GLY A 35 0.96 18.38 -54.17
C GLY A 35 -0.14 19.45 -53.99
N LEU A 36 -0.23 20.42 -54.91
CA LEU A 36 -1.29 21.45 -54.90
C LEU A 36 -2.70 20.88 -55.11
N ASN A 37 -2.84 19.84 -55.93
CA ASN A 37 -4.15 19.19 -56.14
C ASN A 37 -4.54 18.34 -54.94
N ARG A 38 -3.57 17.73 -54.24
CA ARG A 38 -3.82 17.02 -52.98
C ARG A 38 -4.36 17.97 -51.91
N LEU A 39 -3.79 19.17 -51.80
CA LEU A 39 -4.26 20.18 -50.87
C LEU A 39 -5.70 20.62 -51.20
N LYS A 40 -6.03 20.84 -52.48
CA LYS A 40 -7.38 21.21 -52.92
C LYS A 40 -8.41 20.12 -52.61
N VAL A 41 -8.08 18.85 -52.85
CA VAL A 41 -8.96 17.71 -52.53
C VAL A 41 -9.10 17.56 -51.01
N PHE A 42 -8.00 17.69 -50.27
CA PHE A 42 -8.01 17.64 -48.80
C PHE A 42 -8.91 18.74 -48.21
N TYR A 43 -8.73 20.00 -48.61
CA TYR A 43 -9.59 21.10 -48.19
C TYR A 43 -11.06 20.92 -48.61
N LYS A 44 -11.32 20.37 -49.81
CA LYS A 44 -12.69 20.14 -50.29
C LYS A 44 -13.46 19.13 -49.43
N TYR A 45 -12.79 18.09 -48.94
CA TYR A 45 -13.43 17.02 -48.17
C TYR A 45 -13.23 17.19 -46.66
N TYR A 46 -11.99 17.26 -46.20
CA TYR A 46 -11.68 17.42 -44.78
C TYR A 46 -12.01 18.83 -44.28
N GLY A 47 -11.82 19.87 -45.10
CA GLY A 47 -12.16 21.24 -44.69
C GLY A 47 -13.64 21.40 -44.34
N LYS A 48 -14.56 20.72 -45.06
CA LYS A 48 -15.99 20.70 -44.71
C LYS A 48 -16.28 19.93 -43.42
N VAL A 49 -15.60 18.81 -43.18
CA VAL A 49 -15.74 18.02 -41.95
C VAL A 49 -15.19 18.79 -40.75
N PHE A 50 -14.02 19.42 -40.88
CA PHE A 50 -13.44 20.27 -39.84
C PHE A 50 -14.33 21.49 -39.55
N LEU A 51 -14.87 22.14 -40.57
CA LEU A 51 -15.76 23.30 -40.39
C LEU A 51 -17.08 22.91 -39.69
N THR A 52 -17.68 21.79 -40.09
CA THR A 52 -18.91 21.29 -39.44
C THR A 52 -18.64 20.86 -38.00
N PHE A 53 -17.55 20.16 -37.73
CA PHE A 53 -17.13 19.82 -36.37
C PHE A 53 -16.87 21.07 -35.53
N TYR A 54 -16.17 22.06 -36.08
CA TYR A 54 -15.91 23.33 -35.42
C TYR A 54 -17.21 24.11 -35.12
N LEU A 55 -18.17 24.14 -36.06
CA LEU A 55 -19.49 24.74 -35.84
C LEU A 55 -20.30 23.98 -34.77
N VAL A 56 -20.21 22.65 -34.72
CA VAL A 56 -20.83 21.85 -33.65
C VAL A 56 -20.19 22.15 -32.29
N LEU A 57 -18.87 22.33 -32.24
CA LEU A 57 -18.19 22.74 -31.01
C LEU A 57 -18.60 24.15 -30.57
N LEU A 58 -18.69 25.11 -31.50
CA LEU A 58 -19.13 26.48 -31.21
C LEU A 58 -20.60 26.56 -30.78
N THR A 59 -21.48 25.76 -31.39
CA THR A 59 -22.89 25.72 -30.98
C THR A 59 -23.05 25.03 -29.63
N ASN A 60 -22.30 23.96 -29.35
CA ASN A 60 -22.30 23.33 -28.03
C ASN A 60 -21.78 24.28 -26.94
N SER A 61 -20.72 25.05 -27.20
CA SER A 61 -20.23 26.03 -26.23
C SER A 61 -21.26 27.14 -25.98
N ALA A 62 -21.90 27.67 -27.03
CA ALA A 62 -22.97 28.66 -26.90
C ALA A 62 -24.21 28.13 -26.15
N ILE A 63 -24.58 26.86 -26.37
CA ILE A 63 -25.68 26.20 -25.64
C ILE A 63 -25.31 26.02 -24.16
N GLN A 64 -24.07 25.63 -23.86
CA GLN A 64 -23.61 25.53 -22.48
C GLN A 64 -23.63 26.89 -21.77
N THR A 65 -23.14 27.96 -22.41
CA THR A 65 -23.17 29.31 -21.80
C THR A 65 -24.59 29.80 -21.57
N ASN A 66 -25.51 29.56 -22.50
CA ASN A 66 -26.93 29.94 -22.32
C ASN A 66 -27.62 29.12 -21.23
N TYR A 67 -27.28 27.83 -21.10
CA TYR A 67 -27.79 26.96 -20.03
C TYR A 67 -27.30 27.42 -18.66
N GLU A 68 -26.02 27.81 -18.54
CA GLU A 68 -25.47 28.35 -17.30
C GLU A 68 -26.11 29.69 -16.90
N GLN A 69 -26.39 30.57 -17.86
CA GLN A 69 -27.08 31.83 -17.61
C GLN A 69 -28.55 31.64 -17.23
N SER A 70 -29.24 30.65 -17.81
CA SER A 70 -30.66 30.38 -17.53
C SER A 70 -30.88 29.68 -16.18
N PHE A 71 -29.87 28.94 -15.70
CA PHE A 71 -29.91 28.18 -14.45
C PHE A 71 -28.67 28.49 -13.61
N PRO A 72 -28.64 29.67 -12.98
CA PRO A 72 -27.52 30.06 -12.12
C PRO A 72 -27.33 29.02 -11.01
N ALA A 73 -26.06 28.72 -10.71
CA ALA A 73 -25.73 27.88 -9.57
C ALA A 73 -26.13 28.61 -8.27
N PRO A 74 -26.55 27.88 -7.22
CA PRO A 74 -26.75 28.47 -5.92
C PRO A 74 -25.44 29.13 -5.45
N GLU A 75 -25.52 30.38 -5.02
CA GLU A 75 -24.37 31.12 -4.48
C GLU A 75 -24.54 31.21 -2.96
N ILE A 76 -23.54 30.76 -2.20
CA ILE A 76 -23.55 30.84 -0.73
C ILE A 76 -22.44 31.80 -0.28
N LYS A 77 -22.78 32.75 0.59
CA LYS A 77 -21.84 33.61 1.30
C LYS A 77 -22.02 33.40 2.81
N ILE A 78 -20.92 33.19 3.51
CA ILE A 78 -20.90 33.03 4.95
C ILE A 78 -20.80 34.44 5.55
N ILE A 79 -21.74 34.80 6.41
CA ILE A 79 -21.80 36.11 7.07
C ILE A 79 -21.10 36.05 8.43
N SER A 80 -21.27 34.96 9.16
CA SER A 80 -20.69 34.81 10.50
C SER A 80 -19.16 34.87 10.43
N SER A 81 -18.56 35.82 11.14
CA SER A 81 -17.11 35.93 11.30
C SER A 81 -16.58 34.70 12.03
N ALA A 82 -15.61 34.01 11.42
CA ALA A 82 -15.02 32.77 11.94
C ALA A 82 -14.20 32.92 13.24
N ASN A 83 -14.12 34.11 13.84
CA ASN A 83 -13.39 34.32 15.09
C ASN A 83 -14.29 34.09 16.28
N ILE A 84 -14.35 32.82 16.68
CA ILE A 84 -14.94 32.41 17.95
C ILE A 84 -13.79 32.22 18.92
N GLU A 85 -13.43 33.33 19.57
CA GLU A 85 -12.63 33.29 20.79
C GLU A 85 -13.47 32.89 22.01
N THR A 86 -14.77 32.60 21.83
CA THR A 86 -15.65 32.25 22.94
C THR A 86 -15.56 30.76 23.26
N SER A 87 -15.60 30.43 24.55
CA SER A 87 -15.60 29.06 25.08
C SER A 87 -16.92 28.31 24.83
N ASP A 88 -17.80 28.87 24.00
CA ASP A 88 -19.14 28.36 23.79
C ASP A 88 -19.09 27.10 22.94
N THR A 89 -19.81 26.07 23.37
CA THR A 89 -19.98 24.82 22.63
C THR A 89 -20.99 24.95 21.50
N GLU A 90 -21.61 26.11 21.33
CA GLU A 90 -22.56 26.38 20.25
C GLU A 90 -22.00 27.39 19.25
N TYR A 91 -22.05 27.01 17.97
CA TYR A 91 -21.75 27.89 16.86
C TYR A 91 -23.02 28.27 16.12
N ILE A 92 -23.27 29.58 16.01
CA ILE A 92 -24.36 30.12 15.19
C ILE A 92 -23.79 30.48 13.81
N LEU A 93 -24.05 29.62 12.84
CA LEU A 93 -23.68 29.86 11.45
C LEU A 93 -24.74 30.72 10.78
N GLN A 94 -24.33 31.87 10.24
CA GLN A 94 -25.18 32.73 9.44
C GLN A 94 -24.72 32.72 7.98
N LEU A 95 -25.65 32.41 7.09
CA LEU A 95 -25.43 32.27 5.66
C LEU A 95 -26.39 33.20 4.91
N THR A 96 -25.94 33.74 3.79
CA THR A 96 -26.81 34.34 2.79
C THR A 96 -26.53 33.70 1.44
N GLY A 97 -27.50 33.72 0.55
CA GLY A 97 -27.27 33.18 -0.77
C GLY A 97 -28.36 33.50 -1.76
N ASN A 98 -28.01 33.34 -3.03
CA ASN A 98 -28.86 33.62 -4.18
C ASN A 98 -29.22 32.31 -4.88
N ASN A 99 -30.46 32.22 -5.39
CA ASN A 99 -30.97 31.06 -6.14
C ASN A 99 -30.86 29.74 -5.35
N ILE A 100 -31.29 29.77 -4.09
CA ILE A 100 -31.29 28.61 -3.18
C ILE A 100 -32.74 28.27 -2.85
N ASP A 101 -33.12 27.01 -3.08
CA ASP A 101 -34.41 26.47 -2.66
C ASP A 101 -34.29 25.78 -1.29
N GLU A 102 -33.18 25.07 -1.06
CA GLU A 102 -32.91 24.34 0.17
C GLU A 102 -31.45 24.51 0.57
N ILE A 103 -31.20 24.62 1.88
CA ILE A 103 -29.86 24.64 2.43
C ILE A 103 -29.76 23.69 3.62
N TYR A 104 -28.66 22.94 3.66
CA TYR A 104 -28.35 21.98 4.70
C TYR A 104 -26.98 22.29 5.28
N VAL A 105 -26.87 22.22 6.59
CA VAL A 105 -25.63 22.35 7.34
C VAL A 105 -25.43 21.06 8.12
N ASN A 106 -24.35 20.34 7.85
CA ASN A 106 -24.08 19.00 8.41
C ASN A 106 -25.29 18.06 8.26
N LYS A 107 -25.92 18.07 7.08
CA LYS A 107 -27.12 17.28 6.72
C LYS A 107 -28.42 17.66 7.46
N LYS A 108 -28.42 18.73 8.26
CA LYS A 108 -29.63 19.27 8.88
C LYS A 108 -30.10 20.51 8.11
N PRO A 109 -31.40 20.69 7.86
CA PRO A 109 -31.90 21.87 7.17
C PRO A 109 -31.60 23.12 8.00
N ALA A 110 -31.14 24.20 7.35
CA ALA A 110 -30.97 25.48 8.05
C ALA A 110 -32.31 26.22 8.14
N GLU A 111 -32.49 26.99 9.21
CA GLU A 111 -33.69 27.77 9.42
C GLU A 111 -33.61 29.08 8.63
N LEU A 112 -34.69 29.44 7.92
CA LEU A 112 -34.79 30.73 7.25
C LEU A 112 -35.08 31.81 8.29
N GLY A 113 -34.13 32.71 8.49
CA GLY A 113 -34.24 33.88 9.36
C GLY A 113 -34.85 35.10 8.65
N SER A 114 -34.67 36.28 9.26
CA SER A 114 -35.05 37.55 8.64
C SER A 114 -34.13 37.89 7.47
N ASP A 115 -34.61 38.71 6.53
CA ASP A 115 -33.80 39.28 5.44
C ASP A 115 -33.12 38.25 4.51
N SER A 116 -33.76 37.09 4.28
CA SER A 116 -33.20 36.01 3.44
C SER A 116 -31.87 35.44 3.95
N THR A 117 -31.64 35.53 5.27
CA THR A 117 -30.52 34.87 5.94
C THR A 117 -30.92 33.47 6.37
N TYR A 118 -29.99 32.53 6.31
CA TYR A 118 -30.16 31.19 6.84
C TYR A 118 -29.31 31.03 8.09
N VAL A 119 -29.92 30.51 9.15
CA VAL A 119 -29.29 30.33 10.45
C VAL A 119 -29.25 28.85 10.79
N SER A 120 -28.09 28.37 11.23
CA SER A 120 -27.94 27.01 11.74
C SER A 120 -27.17 27.05 13.05
N ARG A 121 -27.74 26.46 14.10
CA ARG A 121 -27.06 26.25 15.38
C ARG A 121 -26.37 24.90 15.37
N LEU A 122 -25.08 24.90 15.69
CA LEU A 122 -24.22 23.73 15.61
C LEU A 122 -23.54 23.51 16.96
N ALA A 123 -23.66 22.31 17.51
CA ALA A 123 -22.84 21.91 18.63
C ALA A 123 -21.41 21.63 18.13
N LEU A 124 -20.43 22.29 18.73
CA LEU A 124 -18.99 22.08 18.50
C LEU A 124 -18.48 21.05 19.51
N ASP A 125 -18.75 19.78 19.26
CA ASP A 125 -18.35 18.66 20.12
C ASP A 125 -16.81 18.53 20.26
N HIS A 126 -16.07 19.16 19.34
CA HIS A 126 -14.60 19.13 19.32
C HIS A 126 -14.01 20.53 19.07
N PRO A 127 -12.74 20.77 19.49
CA PRO A 127 -12.03 22.02 19.24
C PRO A 127 -11.92 22.37 17.77
N THR A 128 -11.86 21.36 16.89
CA THR A 128 -11.84 21.52 15.44
C THR A 128 -13.02 20.76 14.85
N THR A 129 -13.97 21.47 14.26
CA THR A 129 -15.16 20.87 13.64
C THR A 129 -15.21 21.25 12.16
N ASN A 130 -15.31 20.26 11.27
CA ASN A 130 -15.57 20.50 9.86
C ASN A 130 -17.08 20.73 9.66
N ILE A 131 -17.43 21.85 9.04
CA ILE A 131 -18.81 22.21 8.74
C ILE A 131 -19.01 22.14 7.24
N VAL A 132 -19.98 21.32 6.85
CA VAL A 132 -20.36 21.11 5.45
C VAL A 132 -21.68 21.81 5.20
N VAL A 133 -21.67 22.79 4.30
CA VAL A 133 -22.86 23.51 3.86
C VAL A 133 -23.20 23.08 2.44
N GLN A 134 -24.40 22.54 2.26
CA GLN A 134 -24.94 22.15 0.98
C GLN A 134 -26.09 23.08 0.63
N ALA A 135 -26.00 23.80 -0.49
CA ALA A 135 -27.14 24.56 -1.01
C ALA A 135 -27.58 23.95 -2.34
N LYS A 136 -28.88 23.84 -2.49
CA LYS A 136 -29.52 23.21 -3.64
C LYS A 136 -30.60 24.12 -4.20
N ASN A 137 -30.69 24.11 -5.52
CA ASN A 137 -31.89 24.54 -6.22
C ASN A 137 -32.39 23.40 -7.13
N LYS A 138 -33.47 23.64 -7.84
CA LYS A 138 -34.08 22.67 -8.77
C LYS A 138 -33.10 22.06 -9.79
N TYR A 139 -32.02 22.75 -10.13
CA TYR A 139 -31.13 22.38 -11.25
C TYR A 139 -29.72 21.98 -10.80
N LYS A 140 -29.22 22.54 -9.70
CA LYS A 140 -27.82 22.43 -9.27
C LYS A 140 -27.71 22.34 -7.74
N GLU A 141 -26.61 21.73 -7.30
CA GLU A 141 -26.22 21.60 -5.91
C GLU A 141 -24.76 22.05 -5.77
N ILE A 142 -24.47 22.82 -4.72
CA ILE A 142 -23.11 23.22 -4.35
C ILE A 142 -22.84 22.81 -2.91
N THR A 143 -21.62 22.34 -2.65
CA THR A 143 -21.14 22.03 -1.29
C THR A 143 -19.94 22.92 -0.99
N LYS A 144 -19.94 23.54 0.19
CA LYS A 144 -18.81 24.27 0.75
C LYS A 144 -18.43 23.67 2.10
N GLU A 145 -17.15 23.44 2.30
CA GLU A 145 -16.60 22.95 3.55
C GLU A 145 -15.73 24.05 4.16
N PHE A 146 -15.81 24.18 5.48
CA PHE A 146 -14.90 25.04 6.22
C PHE A 146 -14.69 24.49 7.63
N ILE A 147 -13.53 24.83 8.20
CA ILE A 147 -13.12 24.36 9.51
C ILE A 147 -13.35 25.48 10.51
N VAL A 148 -14.11 25.18 11.56
CA VAL A 148 -14.24 26.07 12.72
C VAL A 148 -13.36 25.53 13.83
N ASN A 149 -12.49 26.40 14.32
CA ASN A 149 -11.64 26.13 15.46
C ASN A 149 -12.16 26.92 16.66
N ARG A 150 -12.37 26.24 17.79
CA ARG A 150 -12.56 26.85 19.11
C ARG A 150 -11.40 26.48 20.01
N GLN A 151 -11.20 27.26 21.07
CA GLN A 151 -10.25 26.86 22.10
C GLN A 151 -10.76 25.58 22.79
N ALA A 152 -9.86 24.63 23.00
CA ALA A 152 -10.17 23.44 23.78
C ALA A 152 -10.45 23.84 25.23
N THR A 153 -11.48 23.25 25.81
CA THR A 153 -11.76 23.37 27.24
C THR A 153 -10.65 22.70 28.06
N GLU A 154 -10.50 23.05 29.34
CA GLU A 154 -9.49 22.41 30.19
C GLU A 154 -9.71 20.90 30.32
N GLU A 155 -10.97 20.44 30.36
CA GLU A 155 -11.31 19.02 30.37
C GLU A 155 -10.85 18.30 29.10
N GLU A 156 -11.07 18.90 27.93
CA GLU A 156 -10.59 18.35 26.65
C GLU A 156 -9.07 18.35 26.57
N LYS A 157 -8.39 19.39 27.07
CA LYS A 157 -6.92 19.42 27.14
C LYS A 157 -6.38 18.27 27.98
N VAL A 158 -7.00 18.01 29.15
CA VAL A 158 -6.65 16.88 30.01
C VAL A 158 -6.85 15.57 29.26
N LEU A 159 -8.02 15.37 28.63
CA LEU A 159 -8.33 14.14 27.87
C LEU A 159 -7.34 13.91 26.72
N ILE A 160 -7.03 14.94 25.93
CA ILE A 160 -6.06 14.87 24.83
C ILE A 160 -4.67 14.51 25.38
N SER A 161 -4.27 15.10 26.51
CA SER A 161 -2.99 14.78 27.15
C SER A 161 -2.91 13.33 27.64
N GLU A 162 -4.00 12.79 28.17
CA GLU A 162 -4.08 11.40 28.62
C GLU A 162 -4.07 10.42 27.45
N GLN A 163 -4.82 10.72 26.38
CA GLN A 163 -4.82 9.92 25.15
C GLN A 163 -3.42 9.88 24.55
N LYS A 164 -2.75 11.03 24.45
CA LYS A 164 -1.38 11.11 23.96
C LYS A 164 -0.41 10.29 24.81
N LYS A 165 -0.52 10.34 26.14
CA LYS A 165 0.30 9.51 27.04
C LYS A 165 0.08 8.01 26.79
N LYS A 166 -1.17 7.58 26.61
CA LYS A 166 -1.52 6.18 26.30
C LYS A 166 -0.98 5.74 24.94
N GLU A 167 -1.04 6.61 23.94
CA GLU A 167 -0.47 6.35 22.61
C GLU A 167 1.04 6.24 22.65
N ASP A 168 1.72 7.15 23.36
CA ASP A 168 3.17 7.14 23.56
C ASP A 168 3.61 5.87 24.31
N GLU A 169 2.87 5.45 25.34
CA GLU A 169 3.13 4.20 26.07
C GLU A 169 2.96 2.97 25.17
N LYS A 170 1.86 2.90 24.42
CA LYS A 170 1.60 1.83 23.45
C LYS A 170 2.71 1.74 22.40
N GLN A 171 3.19 2.89 21.92
CA GLN A 171 4.28 2.98 20.95
C GLN A 171 5.59 2.43 21.54
N ARG A 172 5.94 2.79 22.79
CA ARG A 172 7.13 2.25 23.47
C ARG A 172 7.10 0.73 23.62
N ILE A 173 5.97 0.20 24.07
CA ILE A 173 5.78 -1.26 24.21
C ILE A 173 5.92 -1.95 22.86
N TYR A 174 5.33 -1.37 21.81
CA TYR A 174 5.43 -1.93 20.46
C TYR A 174 6.88 -2.00 19.97
N GLU A 175 7.66 -0.93 20.17
CA GLU A 175 9.08 -0.90 19.81
C GLU A 175 9.92 -1.91 20.60
N GLU A 176 9.63 -2.11 21.88
CA GLU A 176 10.29 -3.11 22.72
C GLU A 176 10.02 -4.54 22.23
N VAL A 177 8.75 -4.86 21.93
CA VAL A 177 8.36 -6.16 21.37
C VAL A 177 9.07 -6.43 20.04
N LEU A 178 9.19 -5.41 19.17
CA LEU A 178 9.93 -5.55 17.92
C LEU A 178 11.42 -5.84 18.14
N LYS A 179 12.06 -5.16 19.10
CA LYS A 179 13.46 -5.41 19.46
C LYS A 179 13.67 -6.82 20.00
N GLU A 180 12.78 -7.30 20.87
CA GLU A 180 12.85 -8.68 21.38
C GLU A 180 12.66 -9.71 20.27
N ALA A 181 11.69 -9.51 19.39
CA ALA A 181 11.43 -10.40 18.26
C ALA A 181 12.65 -10.47 17.32
N ALA A 182 13.28 -9.32 17.02
CA ALA A 182 14.50 -9.28 16.23
C ALA A 182 15.67 -10.01 16.92
N LYS A 183 15.85 -9.84 18.23
CA LYS A 183 16.87 -10.54 19.01
C LYS A 183 16.65 -12.06 19.00
N ARG A 184 15.42 -12.52 19.20
CA ARG A 184 15.07 -13.95 19.15
C ARG A 184 15.31 -14.54 17.77
N LYS A 185 14.95 -13.81 16.71
CA LYS A 185 15.19 -14.23 15.33
C LYS A 185 16.68 -14.39 15.05
N LYS A 186 17.50 -13.40 15.45
CA LYS A 186 18.96 -13.47 15.29
C LYS A 186 19.57 -14.67 16.04
N ILE A 187 19.16 -14.90 17.29
CA ILE A 187 19.62 -16.07 18.07
C ILE A 187 19.20 -17.38 17.38
N LYS A 188 17.99 -17.44 16.85
CA LYS A 188 17.50 -18.62 16.12
C LYS A 188 18.32 -18.89 14.86
N GLU A 189 18.56 -17.86 14.05
CA GLU A 189 19.39 -17.96 12.83
C GLU A 189 20.84 -18.36 13.15
N GLU A 190 21.44 -17.79 14.19
CA GLU A 190 22.78 -18.16 14.67
C GLU A 190 22.84 -19.64 15.11
N ASN A 191 21.83 -20.10 15.84
CA ASN A 191 21.72 -21.50 16.25
C ASN A 191 21.52 -22.44 15.05
N GLU A 192 20.67 -22.08 14.08
CA GLU A 192 20.45 -22.87 12.87
C GLU A 192 21.74 -22.99 12.04
N MET A 193 22.42 -21.87 11.77
CA MET A 193 23.71 -21.87 11.09
C MET A 193 24.75 -22.70 11.82
N ARG A 194 24.78 -22.64 13.15
CA ARG A 194 25.68 -23.46 13.97
C ARG A 194 25.35 -24.95 13.83
N GLN A 195 24.08 -25.33 13.92
CA GLN A 195 23.66 -26.72 13.75
C GLN A 195 23.98 -27.25 12.35
N GLU A 196 23.85 -26.43 11.31
CA GLU A 196 24.24 -26.81 9.95
C GLU A 196 25.75 -27.05 9.84
N LYS A 197 26.59 -26.21 10.44
CA LYS A 197 28.05 -26.43 10.49
C LYS A 197 28.39 -27.76 11.18
N ILE A 198 27.76 -28.02 12.33
CA ILE A 198 27.96 -29.27 13.07
C ILE A 198 27.54 -30.47 12.21
N LYS A 199 26.35 -30.45 11.61
CA LYS A 199 25.81 -31.54 10.80
C LYS A 199 26.69 -31.90 9.60
N LYS A 200 27.35 -30.92 8.98
CA LYS A 200 28.27 -31.16 7.84
C LYS A 200 29.46 -32.05 8.18
N ASN A 201 29.82 -32.16 9.47
CA ASN A 201 30.94 -33.00 9.91
C ASN A 201 30.55 -34.48 10.10
N PHE A 202 29.25 -34.80 10.01
CA PHE A 202 28.72 -36.15 10.15
C PHE A 202 28.20 -36.68 8.82
N SER A 203 28.35 -37.98 8.62
CA SER A 203 27.80 -38.69 7.48
C SER A 203 26.27 -38.70 7.56
N PRO A 204 25.57 -38.39 6.45
CA PRO A 204 24.11 -38.41 6.42
C PRO A 204 23.51 -39.83 6.44
N TRP A 205 24.33 -40.87 6.24
CA TRP A 205 23.87 -42.26 6.08
C TRP A 205 23.86 -43.04 7.40
N ASP A 206 24.96 -42.97 8.15
CA ASP A 206 25.20 -43.73 9.38
C ASP A 206 25.45 -42.82 10.61
N GLY A 207 25.55 -41.49 10.40
CA GLY A 207 25.82 -40.54 11.47
C GLY A 207 27.26 -40.57 11.98
N SER A 208 28.18 -41.25 11.30
CA SER A 208 29.60 -41.29 11.68
C SER A 208 30.27 -39.92 11.49
N HIS A 209 31.19 -39.56 12.38
CA HIS A 209 31.94 -38.31 12.20
C HIS A 209 33.04 -38.52 11.14
N ILE A 210 33.02 -37.76 10.05
CA ILE A 210 33.80 -38.04 8.83
C ILE A 210 35.31 -38.07 9.10
N LYS A 211 35.87 -36.97 9.63
CA LYS A 211 37.32 -36.85 9.88
C LYS A 211 37.84 -37.80 10.98
N LEU A 212 37.10 -37.94 12.09
CA LEU A 212 37.42 -38.87 13.17
C LEU A 212 37.42 -40.33 12.68
N THR A 213 36.42 -40.71 11.88
CA THR A 213 36.32 -42.06 11.29
C THR A 213 37.53 -42.36 10.42
N LYS A 214 37.91 -41.42 9.55
CA LYS A 214 39.12 -41.54 8.73
C LYS A 214 40.37 -41.75 9.59
N ARG A 215 40.54 -40.95 10.65
CA ARG A 215 41.69 -41.06 11.56
C ARG A 215 41.73 -42.39 12.32
N ILE A 216 40.56 -42.94 12.68
CA ILE A 216 40.44 -44.26 13.31
C ILE A 216 40.86 -45.36 12.32
N ILE A 217 40.30 -45.37 11.11
CA ILE A 217 40.63 -46.35 10.06
C ILE A 217 42.13 -46.34 9.75
N GLU A 218 42.74 -45.16 9.63
CA GLU A 218 44.19 -44.99 9.41
C GLU A 218 45.06 -45.52 10.56
N SER A 219 44.50 -45.68 11.77
CA SER A 219 45.20 -46.24 12.93
C SER A 219 45.01 -47.75 13.11
N MET A 220 44.11 -48.37 12.35
CA MET A 220 43.80 -49.79 12.50
C MET A 220 44.79 -50.68 11.75
N ASN A 221 45.08 -51.85 12.32
CA ASN A 221 45.92 -52.86 11.66
C ASN A 221 45.24 -53.47 10.42
N ASP A 222 43.91 -53.61 10.45
CA ASP A 222 43.09 -54.10 9.33
C ASP A 222 41.99 -53.04 9.03
N PRO A 223 42.29 -52.02 8.19
CA PRO A 223 41.36 -50.94 7.85
C PRO A 223 40.02 -51.40 7.26
N ASP A 224 40.04 -52.49 6.47
CA ASP A 224 38.87 -53.03 5.79
C ASP A 224 37.86 -53.67 6.77
N SER A 225 38.30 -53.97 7.99
CA SER A 225 37.45 -54.52 9.06
C SER A 225 36.64 -53.48 9.84
N TYR A 226 36.78 -52.18 9.52
CA TYR A 226 36.07 -51.13 10.24
C TYR A 226 34.55 -51.20 10.04
N GLU A 227 33.81 -51.25 11.15
CA GLU A 227 32.35 -51.17 11.14
C GLU A 227 31.88 -50.11 12.14
N HIS A 228 31.21 -49.05 11.66
CA HIS A 228 30.62 -48.04 12.52
C HIS A 228 29.42 -48.62 13.27
N VAL A 229 29.32 -48.34 14.58
CA VAL A 229 28.19 -48.78 15.41
C VAL A 229 27.31 -47.60 15.83
N ARG A 230 27.92 -46.56 16.40
CA ARG A 230 27.20 -45.33 16.78
C ARG A 230 28.17 -44.18 17.04
N THR A 231 27.68 -42.97 16.81
CA THR A 231 28.36 -41.75 17.23
C THR A 231 27.40 -40.88 18.03
N SER A 232 27.89 -40.34 19.14
CA SER A 232 27.18 -39.34 19.94
C SER A 232 28.07 -38.13 20.13
N PHE A 233 27.51 -36.92 20.11
CA PHE A 233 28.26 -35.70 20.36
C PHE A 233 27.58 -34.84 21.43
N ARG A 234 28.40 -34.04 22.10
CA ARG A 234 27.95 -32.98 23.01
C ARG A 234 28.52 -31.65 22.52
N ASP A 235 27.65 -30.66 22.37
CA ASP A 235 28.05 -29.29 22.07
C ASP A 235 28.54 -28.60 23.36
N ALA A 236 29.80 -28.16 23.37
CA ALA A 236 30.42 -27.43 24.47
C ALA A 236 30.66 -25.94 24.13
N GLY A 237 29.99 -25.41 23.11
CA GLY A 237 30.05 -23.99 22.72
C GLY A 237 31.22 -23.66 21.79
N GLU A 238 32.46 -23.86 22.22
CA GLU A 238 33.63 -23.60 21.36
C GLU A 238 34.08 -24.84 20.57
N HIS A 239 33.73 -26.03 21.06
CA HIS A 239 34.14 -27.31 20.50
C HIS A 239 33.04 -28.37 20.70
N LEU A 240 33.19 -29.48 19.99
CA LEU A 240 32.35 -30.67 20.16
C LEU A 240 33.13 -31.76 20.88
N ILE A 241 32.46 -32.46 21.78
CA ILE A 241 32.99 -33.72 22.34
C ILE A 241 32.28 -34.84 21.62
N VAL A 242 32.99 -35.54 20.74
CA VAL A 242 32.45 -36.61 19.90
C VAL A 242 32.93 -37.95 20.46
N THR A 243 32.00 -38.88 20.64
CA THR A 243 32.28 -40.26 21.05
C THR A 243 31.79 -41.20 19.96
N THR A 244 32.71 -41.99 19.39
CA THR A 244 32.42 -42.96 18.34
C THR A 244 32.69 -44.36 18.87
N VAL A 245 31.71 -45.24 18.69
CA VAL A 245 31.82 -46.68 18.94
C VAL A 245 31.87 -47.38 17.60
N PHE A 246 32.86 -48.25 17.43
CA PHE A 246 33.09 -49.00 16.18
C PHE A 246 33.55 -50.42 16.50
N ARG A 247 33.49 -51.32 15.52
CA ARG A 247 34.12 -52.63 15.57
C ARG A 247 35.30 -52.69 14.60
N GLY A 248 36.26 -53.53 14.93
CA GLY A 248 37.41 -53.82 14.09
C GLY A 248 38.04 -55.16 14.43
N ARG A 249 38.75 -55.75 13.47
CA ARG A 249 39.49 -57.00 13.65
C ARG A 249 40.78 -56.73 14.43
N ASN A 250 41.02 -57.50 15.48
CA ASN A 250 42.27 -57.45 16.25
C ASN A 250 43.36 -58.33 15.60
N GLY A 251 44.60 -58.27 16.13
CA GLY A 251 45.73 -59.05 15.62
C GLY A 251 45.58 -60.58 15.71
N PHE A 252 44.57 -61.07 16.43
CA PHE A 252 44.22 -62.51 16.54
C PHE A 252 43.05 -62.90 15.65
N GLY A 253 42.57 -62.00 14.78
CA GLY A 253 41.51 -62.26 13.82
C GLY A 253 40.08 -62.11 14.35
N GLY A 254 39.89 -61.76 15.62
CA GLY A 254 38.57 -61.57 16.25
C GLY A 254 38.04 -60.14 16.11
N MET A 255 36.72 -59.98 15.97
CA MET A 255 36.05 -58.67 15.96
C MET A 255 35.85 -58.15 17.39
N ILE A 256 36.33 -56.95 17.69
CA ILE A 256 36.21 -56.30 19.00
C ILE A 256 35.50 -54.96 18.89
N LEU A 257 34.76 -54.58 19.95
CA LEU A 257 34.09 -53.28 20.05
C LEU A 257 35.02 -52.28 20.73
N ASN A 258 35.32 -51.17 20.06
CA ASN A 258 36.16 -50.09 20.57
C ASN A 258 35.38 -48.78 20.68
N THR A 259 35.80 -47.91 21.59
CA THR A 259 35.24 -46.58 21.77
C THR A 259 36.36 -45.55 21.73
N VAL A 260 36.20 -44.50 20.94
CA VAL A 260 37.13 -43.37 20.88
C VAL A 260 36.36 -42.10 21.19
N LYS A 261 36.92 -41.27 22.07
CA LYS A 261 36.38 -39.95 22.39
C LYS A 261 37.37 -38.89 21.91
N ALA A 262 36.88 -37.86 21.24
CA ALA A 262 37.71 -36.78 20.71
C ALA A 262 37.06 -35.42 20.92
N LYS A 263 37.90 -34.41 21.13
CA LYS A 263 37.56 -33.00 21.08
C LYS A 263 37.72 -32.52 19.65
N MET A 264 36.65 -31.97 19.08
CA MET A 264 36.58 -31.54 17.69
C MET A 264 36.28 -30.04 17.59
N SER A 265 36.82 -29.36 16.58
CA SER A 265 36.38 -28.01 16.21
C SER A 265 34.97 -28.04 15.57
N LEU A 266 34.35 -26.86 15.40
CA LEU A 266 33.05 -26.76 14.72
C LEU A 266 33.17 -27.00 13.21
N GLU A 267 34.38 -26.86 12.66
CA GLU A 267 34.78 -27.17 11.29
C GLU A 267 35.15 -28.66 11.11
N GLY A 268 35.06 -29.44 12.19
CA GLY A 268 35.25 -30.88 12.21
C GLY A 268 36.70 -31.33 12.35
N ASP A 269 37.64 -30.44 12.63
CA ASP A 269 39.05 -30.78 12.86
C ASP A 269 39.24 -31.45 14.22
N ILE A 270 40.17 -32.41 14.30
CA ILE A 270 40.50 -33.10 15.53
C ILE A 270 41.45 -32.21 16.33
N LEU A 271 41.03 -31.77 17.52
CA LEU A 271 41.85 -30.98 18.43
C LEU A 271 42.59 -31.89 19.41
N GLU A 272 41.91 -32.90 19.94
CA GLU A 272 42.45 -33.81 20.95
C GLU A 272 41.73 -35.16 20.89
N ILE A 273 42.44 -36.27 21.11
CA ILE A 273 41.86 -37.61 21.24
C ILE A 273 42.10 -38.07 22.68
N PHE A 274 41.03 -38.50 23.35
CA PHE A 274 41.09 -39.09 24.69
C PHE A 274 41.14 -40.61 24.54
N GLU A 275 42.17 -41.22 25.12
CA GLU A 275 42.30 -42.69 25.30
C GLU A 275 41.48 -43.19 26.50
#